data_AF-A0A915EJP4-F1
#
_entry.id   AF-A0A915EJP4-F1
#
_cell.length_a   1.000
_cell.length_b   1.000
_cell.length_c   1.000
_cell.angle_alpha   90.00
_cell.angle_beta   90.00
_cell.angle_gamma   90.00
#
_symmetry.space_group_name_H-M   'P 1'
#
loop_
_entity.id
_entity.type
_entity.pdbx_description
1 polymer ?
#
loop_
_entity_poly.entity_id
_entity_poly.type
_entity_poly.pdbx_seq_one_letter_code
_entity_poly.pdbx_strand_id
1 'polypeptide(L)'
;MERVKNEAKSGIVDDEEDTYFIKAFIQEMEQQKHTPKLMRKKNIANLRGLCEDLFVGGMDTTSNTMNFLILYMVVFPEVQAKMQEELDQVMGDNEDGKKLICLADKAKLPYTNAVINESQRLVNLGPIILIHRTTKDVVIGGYAVKKGARIVPQVSSVLYDEKIFPKAT
;
A
#
# COMPACT_ATOMS: atom_id res chain seq x y z
N MET A 1 11.95 31.37 -1.69
CA MET A 1 10.76 31.25 -2.57
C MET A 1 11.13 31.25 -4.05
N GLU A 2 12.09 32.05 -4.52
CA GLU A 2 12.55 31.98 -5.92
C GLU A 2 13.31 30.69 -6.27
N ARG A 3 14.06 30.12 -5.32
CA ARG A 3 14.83 28.88 -5.53
C ARG A 3 13.94 27.66 -5.86
N VAL A 4 12.80 27.54 -5.18
CA VAL A 4 11.77 26.52 -5.43
C VAL A 4 11.09 26.73 -6.79
N LYS A 5 10.93 27.99 -7.23
CA LYS A 5 10.37 28.31 -8.55
C LYS A 5 11.36 28.01 -9.70
N ASN A 6 12.66 28.10 -9.44
CA ASN A 6 13.69 27.83 -10.44
C ASN A 6 13.99 26.33 -10.60
N GLU A 7 13.93 25.55 -9.52
CA GLU A 7 14.07 24.08 -9.59
C GLU A 7 12.89 23.42 -10.34
N ALA A 8 11.69 24.00 -10.24
CA ALA A 8 10.54 23.57 -11.03
C ALA A 8 10.68 23.83 -12.55
N LYS A 9 11.64 24.66 -12.97
CA LYS A 9 11.85 25.03 -14.39
C LYS A 9 13.02 24.33 -15.07
N SER A 10 13.89 23.61 -14.34
CA SER A 10 15.15 23.08 -14.90
C SER A 10 15.14 21.57 -15.24
N GLY A 11 13.98 20.99 -15.55
CA GLY A 11 13.92 19.83 -16.45
C GLY A 11 13.68 18.44 -15.84
N ILE A 12 12.49 18.21 -15.26
CA ILE A 12 11.93 16.84 -15.07
C ILE A 12 10.42 16.74 -15.40
N VAL A 13 9.74 17.79 -15.85
CA VAL A 13 8.27 17.69 -16.06
C VAL A 13 7.90 18.14 -17.45
N ASP A 14 7.59 17.17 -18.31
CA ASP A 14 6.91 17.39 -19.58
C ASP A 14 5.52 17.98 -19.31
N ASP A 15 5.20 19.04 -20.04
CA ASP A 15 4.21 20.06 -19.68
C ASP A 15 2.79 19.75 -20.21
N GLU A 16 2.31 18.49 -20.17
CA GLU A 16 0.95 18.21 -20.66
C GLU A 16 0.05 17.22 -19.89
N GLU A 17 0.51 16.38 -18.94
CA GLU A 17 -0.43 15.40 -18.33
C GLU A 17 -0.19 14.91 -16.89
N ASP A 18 0.78 15.46 -16.15
CA ASP A 18 1.01 14.96 -14.78
C ASP A 18 0.08 15.63 -13.76
N THR A 19 -1.05 14.96 -13.51
CA THR A 19 -1.91 15.22 -12.35
C THR A 19 -1.40 14.42 -11.16
N TYR A 20 -0.59 15.04 -10.30
CA TYR A 20 -0.20 14.46 -9.02
C TYR A 20 -1.18 14.84 -7.90
N PHE A 21 -1.21 14.04 -6.83
CA PHE A 21 -2.21 14.15 -5.75
C PHE A 21 -2.44 15.59 -5.25
N ILE A 22 -1.37 16.35 -5.01
CA ILE A 22 -1.45 17.74 -4.54
C ILE A 22 -2.16 18.64 -5.56
N LYS A 23 -1.82 18.52 -6.85
CA LYS A 23 -2.44 19.29 -7.94
C LYS A 23 -3.93 18.94 -8.06
N ALA A 24 -4.28 17.66 -8.07
CA ALA A 24 -5.68 17.20 -8.08
C ALA A 24 -6.47 17.74 -6.88
N PHE A 25 -5.90 17.67 -5.68
CA PHE A 25 -6.55 18.14 -4.47
C PHE A 25 -6.78 19.66 -4.50
N ILE A 26 -5.80 20.44 -4.98
CA ILE A 26 -5.95 21.89 -5.14
C ILE A 26 -7.02 22.22 -6.19
N GLN A 27 -7.05 21.52 -7.32
CA GLN A 27 -8.07 21.70 -8.35
C GLN A 27 -9.48 21.42 -7.80
N GLU A 28 -9.65 20.34 -7.04
CA GLU A 28 -10.92 20.03 -6.37
C GLU A 28 -11.32 21.11 -5.36
N MET A 29 -10.37 21.60 -4.55
CA MET A 29 -10.60 22.73 -3.65
C MET A 29 -11.03 24.00 -4.38
N GLU A 30 -10.47 24.25 -5.56
CA GLU A 30 -10.84 25.37 -6.42
C GLU A 30 -12.19 25.19 -7.08
N GLN A 31 -12.70 23.99 -7.32
CA GLN A 31 -14.06 23.79 -7.83
C GLN A 31 -15.12 24.07 -6.75
N GLN A 32 -14.75 23.92 -5.47
CA GLN A 32 -15.63 24.13 -4.33
C GLN A 32 -15.71 25.60 -3.84
N LYS A 33 -15.61 26.62 -4.72
CA LYS A 33 -15.50 28.06 -4.35
C LYS A 33 -16.67 28.62 -3.53
N HIS A 34 -17.83 27.96 -3.52
CA HIS A 34 -19.00 28.36 -2.74
C HIS A 34 -18.95 27.90 -1.27
N THR A 35 -17.89 27.20 -0.86
CA THR A 35 -17.73 26.66 0.48
C THR A 35 -17.25 27.74 1.47
N PRO A 36 -17.79 27.83 2.71
CA PRO A 36 -17.35 28.81 3.70
C PRO A 36 -15.83 28.84 3.95
N LYS A 37 -15.26 30.02 4.17
CA LYS A 37 -13.80 30.25 4.36
C LYS A 37 -13.15 29.37 5.45
N LEU A 38 -13.90 29.03 6.51
CA LEU A 38 -13.46 28.11 7.57
C LEU A 38 -13.23 26.68 7.07
N MET A 39 -14.09 26.20 6.17
CA MET A 39 -13.95 24.88 5.53
C MET A 39 -12.76 24.88 4.57
N ARG A 40 -12.50 25.98 3.85
CA ARG A 40 -11.31 26.11 2.99
C ARG A 40 -9.98 26.10 3.77
N LYS A 41 -9.93 26.71 4.97
CA LYS A 41 -8.74 26.63 5.85
C LYS A 41 -8.51 25.22 6.37
N LYS A 42 -9.59 24.48 6.68
CA LYS A 42 -9.50 23.04 7.00
C LYS A 42 -8.98 22.23 5.79
N ASN A 43 -9.34 22.59 4.56
CA ASN A 43 -8.88 21.87 3.37
C ASN A 43 -7.34 21.90 3.18
N ILE A 44 -6.65 23.01 3.50
CA ILE A 44 -5.17 23.04 3.43
C ILE A 44 -4.53 22.21 4.55
N ALA A 45 -5.06 22.27 5.77
CA ALA A 45 -4.57 21.43 6.88
C ALA A 45 -4.80 19.94 6.58
N ASN A 46 -5.95 19.59 5.99
CA ASN A 46 -6.27 18.25 5.53
C ASN A 46 -5.34 17.81 4.41
N LEU A 47 -5.07 18.65 3.41
CA LEU A 47 -4.10 18.35 2.35
C LEU A 47 -2.73 18.00 2.94
N ARG A 48 -2.24 18.81 3.88
CA ARG A 48 -0.99 18.52 4.58
C ARG A 48 -1.03 17.17 5.30
N GLY A 49 -2.08 16.92 6.09
CA GLY A 49 -2.24 15.67 6.82
C GLY A 49 -2.29 14.46 5.88
N LEU A 50 -3.01 14.56 4.77
CA LEU A 50 -3.09 13.50 3.76
C LEU A 50 -1.74 13.24 3.08
N CYS A 51 -0.96 14.28 2.80
CA CYS A 51 0.40 14.10 2.27
C CYS A 51 1.31 13.40 3.29
N GLU A 52 1.22 13.76 4.57
CA GLU A 52 1.97 13.11 5.65
C GLU A 52 1.56 11.64 5.78
N ASP A 53 0.25 11.34 5.80
CA ASP A 53 -0.30 9.98 5.88
C ASP A 53 0.13 9.12 4.69
N LEU A 54 0.04 9.65 3.46
CA LEU A 54 0.45 8.93 2.24
C LEU A 54 1.95 8.63 2.24
N PHE A 55 2.77 9.59 2.67
CA PHE A 55 4.21 9.44 2.69
C PHE A 55 4.66 8.41 3.73
N VAL A 56 4.22 8.57 4.98
CA VAL A 56 4.59 7.65 6.06
C VAL A 56 3.98 6.27 5.82
N GLY A 57 2.70 6.21 5.44
CA GLY A 57 2.01 4.97 5.14
C GLY A 57 2.65 4.19 3.99
N GLY A 58 3.07 4.87 2.92
CA GLY A 58 3.69 4.25 1.75
C GLY A 58 5.16 3.88 1.96
N MET A 59 5.93 4.70 2.67
CA MET A 59 7.38 4.51 2.84
C MET A 59 7.68 3.30 3.71
N ASP A 60 7.31 3.35 5.00
CA ASP A 60 7.77 2.37 5.98
C ASP A 60 7.22 0.97 5.67
N THR A 61 5.96 0.88 5.25
CA THR A 61 5.30 -0.40 4.99
C THR A 61 5.84 -1.09 3.74
N THR A 62 6.01 -0.35 2.64
CA THR A 62 6.48 -0.90 1.37
C THR A 62 7.95 -1.29 1.45
N SER A 63 8.81 -0.43 2.03
CA SER A 63 10.24 -0.73 2.19
C SER A 63 10.47 -1.97 3.06
N ASN A 64 9.75 -2.10 4.18
CA ASN A 64 9.86 -3.30 5.00
C ASN A 64 9.34 -4.54 4.27
N THR A 65 8.21 -4.44 3.54
CA THR A 65 7.69 -5.55 2.73
C THR A 65 8.73 -6.04 1.73
N MET A 66 9.38 -5.13 1.00
CA MET A 66 10.43 -5.48 0.04
C MET A 66 11.65 -6.13 0.72
N ASN A 67 12.10 -5.59 1.86
CA ASN A 67 13.23 -6.14 2.61
C ASN A 67 12.98 -7.60 3.03
N PHE A 68 11.78 -7.89 3.56
CA PHE A 68 11.44 -9.27 3.94
C PHE A 68 11.24 -10.19 2.74
N LEU A 69 10.68 -9.71 1.63
CA LEU A 69 10.58 -10.48 0.41
C LEU A 69 11.97 -10.91 -0.09
N ILE A 70 12.94 -9.98 -0.09
CA ILE A 70 14.34 -10.28 -0.42
C ILE A 70 14.93 -11.27 0.58
N LEU A 71 14.72 -11.06 1.88
CA LEU A 71 15.19 -11.98 2.92
C LEU A 71 14.67 -13.41 2.68
N TYR A 72 13.38 -13.59 2.40
CA TYR A 72 12.83 -14.91 2.11
C TYR A 72 13.38 -15.52 0.84
N MET A 73 13.62 -14.73 -0.22
CA MET A 73 14.29 -15.25 -1.42
C MET A 73 15.71 -15.74 -1.12
N VAL A 74 16.46 -15.05 -0.26
CA VAL A 74 17.81 -15.46 0.15
C VAL A 74 17.78 -16.73 1.02
N VAL A 75 16.80 -16.84 1.92
CA VAL A 75 16.67 -18.01 2.83
C VAL A 75 16.10 -19.24 2.10
N PHE A 76 15.24 -19.03 1.10
CA PHE A 76 14.57 -20.07 0.32
C PHE A 76 14.91 -19.95 -1.18
N PRO A 77 16.15 -20.26 -1.59
CA PRO A 77 16.61 -20.09 -2.96
C PRO A 77 15.79 -20.90 -3.98
N GLU A 78 15.20 -22.02 -3.57
CA GLU A 78 14.29 -22.80 -4.40
C GLU A 78 12.99 -22.06 -4.74
N VAL A 79 12.49 -21.23 -3.81
CA VAL A 79 11.32 -20.39 -4.04
C VAL A 79 11.68 -19.29 -5.03
N GLN A 80 12.85 -18.67 -4.87
CA GLN A 80 13.36 -17.66 -5.81
C GLN A 80 13.53 -18.24 -7.22
N ALA A 81 14.18 -19.40 -7.35
CA ALA A 81 14.42 -20.05 -8.63
C ALA A 81 13.11 -20.36 -9.37
N LYS A 82 12.11 -20.89 -8.67
CA LYS A 82 10.80 -21.18 -9.25
C LYS A 82 10.02 -19.92 -9.63
N MET A 83 10.17 -18.83 -8.86
CA MET A 83 9.57 -17.55 -9.22
C MET A 83 10.22 -16.95 -10.47
N GLN A 84 11.55 -17.07 -10.60
CA GLN A 84 12.27 -16.68 -11.81
C GLN A 84 11.83 -17.50 -13.03
N GLU A 85 11.69 -18.82 -12.89
CA GLU A 85 11.19 -19.69 -13.96
C GLU A 85 9.81 -19.24 -14.46
N GLU A 86 8.88 -18.93 -13.56
CA GLU A 86 7.55 -18.43 -13.94
C GLU A 86 7.64 -17.07 -14.67
N LEU A 87 8.46 -16.15 -14.16
CA LEU A 87 8.67 -14.84 -14.77
C LEU A 87 9.25 -14.99 -16.18
N ASP A 88 10.26 -15.84 -16.36
CA ASP A 88 10.90 -16.11 -17.64
C ASP A 88 9.92 -16.73 -18.65
N GLN A 89 9.07 -17.67 -18.21
CA GLN A 89 8.01 -18.24 -19.05
C GLN A 89 7.01 -17.19 -19.53
N VAL A 90 6.60 -16.26 -18.67
CA VAL A 90 5.66 -15.19 -19.05
C VAL A 90 6.33 -14.15 -19.95
N MET A 91 7.61 -13.87 -19.74
CA MET A 91 8.40 -13.03 -20.63
C MET A 91 8.60 -13.68 -22.00
N GLY A 92 8.78 -15.01 -22.06
CA GLY A 92 9.05 -15.73 -23.29
C GLY A 92 10.37 -15.29 -23.94
N ASP A 93 10.48 -15.45 -25.26
CA ASP A 93 11.65 -15.00 -26.03
C ASP A 93 11.73 -13.47 -26.05
N ASN A 94 12.37 -12.90 -25.03
CA ASN A 94 12.64 -11.47 -24.90
C ASN A 94 14.00 -11.12 -25.51
N GLU A 95 14.23 -11.55 -26.77
CA GLU A 95 15.53 -11.45 -27.46
C GLU A 95 16.05 -10.01 -27.54
N ASP A 96 15.15 -9.04 -27.66
CA ASP A 96 15.46 -7.60 -27.69
C ASP A 96 15.62 -6.97 -26.30
N GLY A 97 15.34 -7.69 -25.21
CA GLY A 97 15.35 -7.20 -23.83
C GLY A 97 14.32 -6.10 -23.53
N LYS A 98 13.36 -5.86 -24.42
CA LYS A 98 12.40 -4.75 -24.32
C LYS A 98 11.16 -5.07 -23.49
N LYS A 99 10.81 -6.35 -23.35
CA LYS A 99 9.62 -6.76 -22.60
C LYS A 99 9.94 -6.76 -21.12
N LEU A 100 9.19 -5.95 -20.36
CA LEU A 100 9.20 -5.94 -18.90
C LEU A 100 7.85 -6.42 -18.39
N ILE A 101 7.87 -7.09 -17.25
CA ILE A 101 6.63 -7.46 -16.56
C ILE A 101 5.85 -6.20 -16.18
N CYS A 102 4.56 -6.20 -16.47
CA CYS A 102 3.66 -5.11 -16.13
C CYS A 102 2.46 -5.63 -15.33
N LEU A 103 1.63 -4.71 -14.82
CA LEU A 103 0.43 -5.08 -14.05
C LEU A 103 -0.55 -5.96 -14.83
N ALA A 104 -0.59 -5.85 -16.16
CA ALA A 104 -1.45 -6.69 -16.99
C ALA A 104 -1.04 -8.18 -16.98
N ASP A 105 0.23 -8.48 -16.67
CA ASP A 105 0.73 -9.85 -16.58
C ASP A 105 0.45 -10.51 -15.23
N LYS A 106 -0.05 -9.76 -14.23
CA LYS A 106 -0.30 -10.28 -12.88
C LYS A 106 -1.13 -11.57 -12.89
N ALA A 107 -2.12 -11.69 -13.76
CA ALA A 107 -2.96 -12.88 -13.86
C ALA A 107 -2.22 -14.12 -14.37
N LYS A 108 -1.09 -13.94 -15.08
CA LYS A 108 -0.24 -15.00 -15.61
C LYS A 108 0.87 -15.42 -14.64
N LEU A 109 0.95 -14.79 -13.46
CA LEU A 109 2.00 -15.01 -12.47
C LEU A 109 1.44 -15.59 -11.14
N PRO A 110 0.71 -16.73 -11.17
CA PRO A 110 0.06 -17.27 -9.97
C PRO A 110 1.04 -17.64 -8.86
N TYR A 111 2.22 -18.19 -9.17
CA TYR A 111 3.22 -18.56 -8.18
C TYR A 111 3.87 -17.33 -7.55
N THR A 112 4.25 -16.33 -8.36
CA THR A 112 4.78 -15.05 -7.88
C THR A 112 3.77 -14.36 -6.95
N ASN A 113 2.49 -14.33 -7.32
CA ASN A 113 1.44 -13.80 -6.44
C ASN A 113 1.32 -14.60 -5.14
N ALA A 114 1.43 -15.92 -5.20
CA ALA A 114 1.39 -16.78 -4.02
C ALA A 114 2.58 -16.50 -3.08
N VAL A 115 3.79 -16.33 -3.62
CA VAL A 115 5.01 -15.98 -2.85
C VAL A 115 4.85 -14.62 -2.17
N ILE A 116 4.35 -13.61 -2.87
CA ILE A 116 4.11 -12.27 -2.29
C ILE A 116 3.09 -12.35 -1.15
N ASN A 117 1.96 -13.03 -1.38
CA ASN A 117 0.91 -13.17 -0.37
C ASN A 117 1.39 -13.94 0.87
N GLU A 118 2.12 -15.04 0.66
CA GLU A 118 2.65 -15.84 1.77
C GLU A 118 3.74 -15.09 2.53
N SER A 119 4.58 -14.33 1.82
CA SER A 119 5.56 -13.45 2.46
C SER A 119 4.87 -12.42 3.37
N GLN A 120 3.79 -11.78 2.89
CA GLN A 120 3.02 -10.85 3.73
C GLN A 120 2.34 -11.52 4.92
N ARG A 121 1.81 -12.75 4.75
CA ARG A 121 1.22 -13.53 5.84
C ARG A 121 2.25 -13.83 6.93
N LEU A 122 3.44 -14.30 6.53
CA LEU A 122 4.50 -14.71 7.45
C LEU A 122 5.12 -13.53 8.18
N VAL A 123 5.43 -12.44 7.47
CA VAL A 123 6.02 -11.24 8.08
C VAL A 123 5.03 -10.57 9.04
N ASN A 124 3.76 -10.50 8.63
CA ASN A 124 2.69 -9.88 9.40
C ASN A 124 3.12 -8.51 10.00
N LEU A 125 3.56 -7.59 9.13
CA LEU A 125 4.16 -6.30 9.52
C LEU A 125 3.31 -5.50 10.51
N GLY A 126 1.98 -5.63 10.45
CA GLY A 126 1.02 -5.02 11.36
C GLY A 126 0.24 -6.08 12.13
N PRO A 127 0.82 -6.71 13.18
CA PRO A 127 0.15 -7.78 13.93
C PRO A 127 -1.10 -7.27 14.67
N ILE A 128 -1.10 -5.97 14.99
CA ILE A 128 -2.25 -5.20 15.46
C ILE A 128 -2.40 -4.03 14.50
N ILE A 129 -3.54 -3.93 13.83
CA ILE A 129 -3.85 -2.77 12.97
C ILE A 129 -4.38 -1.61 13.82
N LEU A 130 -4.75 -0.50 13.16
CA LEU A 130 -5.26 0.69 13.83
C LEU A 130 -6.45 0.37 14.76
N ILE A 131 -6.45 0.99 15.93
CA ILE A 131 -7.50 0.80 16.93
C ILE A 131 -8.79 1.42 16.43
N HIS A 132 -9.85 0.62 16.36
CA HIS A 132 -11.18 1.09 15.99
C HIS A 132 -11.97 1.54 17.22
N ARG A 133 -12.98 2.39 17.02
CA ARG A 133 -13.91 2.78 18.07
C ARG A 133 -15.35 2.58 17.62
N THR A 134 -16.18 1.95 18.45
CA THR A 134 -17.59 1.76 18.14
C THR A 134 -18.34 3.10 18.14
N THR A 135 -19.15 3.35 17.10
CA THR A 135 -19.94 4.59 16.97
C THR A 135 -21.33 4.46 17.61
N LYS A 136 -21.79 3.23 17.85
CA LYS A 136 -23.04 2.85 18.51
C LYS A 136 -22.87 1.52 19.25
N ASP A 137 -23.87 1.16 20.06
CA ASP A 137 -23.96 -0.18 20.63
C ASP A 137 -24.07 -1.22 19.49
N VAL A 138 -23.28 -2.28 19.55
CA VAL A 138 -23.21 -3.35 18.54
C VAL A 138 -23.05 -4.72 19.20
N VAL A 139 -23.40 -5.78 18.49
CA VAL A 139 -23.11 -7.16 18.92
C VAL A 139 -22.07 -7.75 17.99
N ILE A 140 -20.95 -8.24 18.53
CA ILE A 140 -19.85 -8.86 17.77
C ILE A 140 -19.67 -10.27 18.30
N GLY A 141 -19.84 -11.29 17.46
CA GLY A 141 -19.66 -12.69 17.88
C GLY A 141 -20.54 -13.12 19.07
N GLY A 142 -21.72 -12.53 19.23
CA GLY A 142 -22.62 -12.76 20.37
C GLY A 142 -22.36 -11.86 21.58
N TYR A 143 -21.28 -11.07 21.60
CA TYR A 143 -20.96 -10.16 22.70
C TYR A 143 -21.52 -8.77 22.47
N ALA A 144 -22.26 -8.24 23.45
CA ALA A 144 -22.74 -6.86 23.43
C ALA A 144 -21.61 -5.87 23.74
N VAL A 145 -21.29 -5.01 22.77
CA VAL A 145 -20.22 -4.01 22.86
C VAL A 145 -20.85 -2.62 22.84
N LYS A 146 -20.57 -1.82 23.86
CA LYS A 146 -21.12 -0.48 24.02
C LYS A 146 -20.49 0.54 23.07
N LYS A 147 -21.25 1.58 22.73
CA LYS A 147 -20.77 2.78 22.03
C LYS A 147 -19.53 3.35 22.74
N GLY A 148 -18.53 3.72 21.94
CA GLY A 148 -17.29 4.32 22.43
C GLY A 148 -16.23 3.33 22.89
N ALA A 149 -16.51 2.01 22.86
CA ALA A 149 -15.53 0.97 23.12
C ALA A 149 -14.41 0.99 22.06
N ARG A 150 -13.16 0.76 22.52
CA ARG A 150 -12.00 0.58 21.64
C ARG A 150 -11.89 -0.90 21.25
N ILE A 151 -11.69 -1.17 19.98
CA ILE A 151 -11.50 -2.51 19.42
C ILE A 151 -10.07 -2.60 18.93
N VAL A 152 -9.34 -3.58 19.44
CA VAL A 152 -7.95 -3.87 19.07
C VAL A 152 -7.95 -5.14 18.22
N PRO A 153 -8.03 -5.03 16.89
CA PRO A 153 -7.97 -6.17 16.00
C PRO A 153 -6.56 -6.79 15.98
N GLN A 154 -6.46 -8.04 16.40
CA GLN A 154 -5.22 -8.81 16.40
C GLN A 154 -5.15 -9.68 15.13
N VAL A 155 -4.57 -9.13 14.07
CA VAL A 155 -4.47 -9.79 12.76
C VAL A 155 -3.62 -11.07 12.84
N SER A 156 -2.58 -11.06 13.68
CA SER A 156 -1.73 -12.24 13.90
C SER A 156 -2.51 -13.49 14.35
N SER A 157 -3.61 -13.32 15.09
CA SER A 157 -4.42 -14.44 15.57
C SER A 157 -5.08 -15.22 14.44
N VAL A 158 -5.34 -14.58 13.30
CA VAL A 158 -5.93 -15.23 12.11
C VAL A 158 -4.83 -15.75 11.20
N LEU A 159 -3.79 -14.94 10.96
CA LEU A 159 -2.72 -15.30 10.02
C LEU A 159 -1.85 -16.48 10.49
N TYR A 160 -1.83 -16.74 11.79
CA TYR A 160 -1.11 -17.88 12.39
C TYR A 160 -2.05 -18.94 13.01
N ASP A 161 -3.36 -18.88 12.75
CA ASP A 161 -4.28 -19.94 13.21
C ASP A 161 -4.00 -21.23 12.42
N GLU A 162 -3.51 -22.28 13.10
CA GLU A 162 -3.22 -23.59 12.49
C GLU A 162 -4.45 -24.27 11.87
N LYS A 163 -5.66 -23.88 12.28
CA LYS A 163 -6.90 -24.38 11.67
C LYS A 163 -7.14 -23.79 10.28
N ILE A 164 -6.61 -22.59 10.03
CA ILE A 164 -6.74 -21.88 8.75
C ILE A 164 -5.47 -22.09 7.91
N PHE A 165 -4.30 -22.03 8.55
CA PHE A 165 -2.98 -22.22 7.96
C PHE A 165 -2.25 -23.38 8.66
N PRO A 166 -2.41 -24.64 8.21
CA PRO A 166 -1.83 -25.82 8.86
C PRO A 166 -0.30 -25.82 8.99
N LYS A 167 0.39 -24.92 8.27
CA LYS A 167 1.84 -24.67 8.37
C LYS A 167 2.07 -23.20 8.70
N ALA A 168 1.61 -22.79 9.89
CA ALA A 168 1.61 -21.39 10.30
C ALA A 168 3.02 -20.82 10.51
N THR A 169 4.01 -21.67 10.79
CA THR A 169 5.42 -21.33 11.10
C THR A 169 6.40 -22.21 10.34
#